data_AF-A0A2W7TVJ0-F1
#
_entry.id   AF-A0A2W7TVJ0-F1
#
_cell.length_a   1.000
_cell.length_b   1.000
_cell.length_c   1.000
_cell.angle_alpha   90.00
_cell.angle_beta   90.00
_cell.angle_gamma   90.00
#
_symmetry.space_group_name_H-M   'P 1'
#
loop_
_entity.id
_entity.type
_entity.pdbx_description
1 polymer ?
#
loop_
_entity_poly.entity_id
_entity_poly.type
_entity_poly.pdbx_seq_one_letter_code
_entity_poly.pdbx_strand_id
1 'polypeptide(L)'
;MEKQAKVTVKGTGQLNGSKTINKTVTMDASMAKHFTGGSRYDVIEDFVRTHYPGMKFNPKNFSANVIYNVSSNDNTSNKGSFLGRIFGSNNDEEEEIEERVTKPKVEKTKLTEEQKELLRFRDEEDKRQAKLKDEEYQRANKIKEDEFNRQHKLNLDELNKIEQQRINKETERNLLKSNNELSRIEKINSLIDFHNLNSAQEIETHLENLLISISGFSLSKEHKNENFYNDKMINKYKICLEKLKVVSQNPERLKYFIKEYKKIRNKRVLGKIIGFIKSLDASNQQ
;
A
#
# COMPACT_ATOMS: atom_id res chain seq x y z
N MET A 1 10.47 -10.45 -27.94
CA MET A 1 11.27 -9.53 -27.08
C MET A 1 10.29 -8.56 -26.45
N GLU A 2 10.21 -8.52 -25.13
CA GLU A 2 9.35 -7.57 -24.42
C GLU A 2 9.88 -6.15 -24.64
N LYS A 3 9.01 -5.25 -25.12
CA LYS A 3 9.36 -3.86 -25.35
C LYS A 3 9.60 -3.21 -24.00
N GLN A 4 10.81 -2.70 -23.77
CA GLN A 4 11.15 -1.97 -22.55
C GLN A 4 10.91 -0.47 -22.74
N ALA A 5 10.50 0.21 -21.67
CA ALA A 5 10.30 1.65 -21.63
C ALA A 5 11.03 2.26 -20.43
N LYS A 6 11.57 3.47 -20.61
CA LYS A 6 12.13 4.29 -19.54
C LYS A 6 11.04 5.24 -19.03
N VAL A 7 10.71 5.13 -17.76
CA VAL A 7 9.74 5.99 -17.09
C VAL A 7 10.48 6.92 -16.14
N THR A 8 10.36 8.23 -16.36
CA THR A 8 10.90 9.26 -15.48
C THR A 8 9.78 9.92 -14.70
N VAL A 9 9.79 9.78 -13.38
CA VAL A 9 8.82 10.42 -12.46
C VAL A 9 9.48 11.65 -11.83
N LYS A 10 8.84 12.81 -11.99
CA LYS A 10 9.27 14.11 -11.44
C LYS A 10 8.18 14.74 -10.57
N GLY A 11 8.56 15.29 -9.43
CA GLY A 11 7.63 16.00 -8.55
C GLY A 11 8.29 16.46 -7.25
N THR A 12 7.48 16.99 -6.33
CA THR A 12 7.94 17.46 -5.00
C THR A 12 7.04 16.89 -3.90
N GLY A 13 7.65 16.50 -2.79
CA GLY A 13 6.95 16.01 -1.60
C GLY A 13 7.61 16.47 -0.30
N GLN A 14 7.07 16.05 0.83
CA GLN A 14 7.59 16.39 2.16
C GLN A 14 8.11 15.13 2.89
N LEU A 15 9.41 15.13 3.19
CA LEU A 15 10.08 14.13 4.02
C LEU A 15 11.18 14.82 4.83
N ASN A 16 10.88 15.17 6.09
CA ASN A 16 11.75 16.00 6.94
C ASN A 16 12.13 17.35 6.30
N GLY A 17 11.26 17.89 5.44
CA GLY A 17 11.52 19.06 4.60
C GLY A 17 11.00 18.85 3.18
N SER A 18 11.05 19.90 2.34
CA SER A 18 10.69 19.78 0.92
C SER A 18 11.75 18.95 0.19
N LYS A 19 11.33 17.92 -0.54
CA LYS A 19 12.21 17.02 -1.28
C LYS A 19 11.73 16.88 -2.73
N THR A 20 12.62 17.18 -3.66
CA THR A 20 12.37 17.00 -5.09
C THR A 20 12.71 15.58 -5.52
N ILE A 21 11.83 14.98 -6.31
CA ILE A 21 12.00 13.66 -6.91
C ILE A 21 12.22 13.82 -8.41
N ASN A 22 13.24 13.16 -8.93
CA ASN A 22 13.51 13.00 -10.35
C ASN A 22 14.16 11.62 -10.55
N LYS A 23 13.33 10.59 -10.66
CA LYS A 23 13.80 9.19 -10.73
C LYS A 23 13.36 8.56 -12.03
N THR A 24 14.30 7.90 -12.71
CA THR A 24 14.04 7.15 -13.94
C THR A 24 14.20 5.66 -13.67
N VAL A 25 13.24 4.86 -14.12
CA VAL A 25 13.24 3.40 -14.00
C VAL A 25 12.93 2.80 -15.36
N THR A 26 13.65 1.72 -15.71
CA THR A 26 13.35 0.92 -16.91
C THR A 26 12.40 -0.21 -16.51
N MET A 27 11.28 -0.34 -17.23
CA MET A 27 10.26 -1.35 -16.98
C MET A 27 9.60 -1.79 -18.28
N ASP A 28 8.72 -2.79 -18.22
CA ASP A 28 8.01 -3.29 -19.39
C ASP A 28 7.00 -2.28 -19.93
N ALA A 29 6.80 -2.26 -21.25
CA ALA A 29 5.91 -1.31 -21.91
C ALA A 29 4.45 -1.41 -21.43
N SER A 30 3.99 -2.59 -21.01
CA SER A 30 2.66 -2.80 -20.42
C SER A 30 2.51 -2.03 -19.11
N MET A 31 3.46 -2.17 -18.18
CA MET A 31 3.49 -1.42 -16.93
C MET A 31 3.67 0.08 -17.17
N ALA A 32 4.52 0.47 -18.11
CA ALA A 32 4.78 1.88 -18.42
C ALA A 32 3.53 2.62 -18.93
N LYS A 33 2.61 1.92 -19.62
CA LYS A 33 1.34 2.50 -20.09
C LYS A 33 0.44 2.98 -18.95
N HIS A 34 0.55 2.36 -17.77
CA HIS A 34 -0.24 2.76 -16.60
C HIS A 34 0.19 4.12 -16.03
N PHE A 35 1.41 4.59 -16.33
CA PHE A 35 1.87 5.93 -15.91
C PHE A 35 1.30 7.09 -16.74
N THR A 36 0.67 6.82 -17.89
CA THR A 36 0.10 7.86 -18.78
C THR A 36 -1.42 7.79 -18.91
N GLY A 37 -2.07 6.74 -18.39
CA GLY A 37 -3.51 6.49 -18.51
C GLY A 37 -4.38 7.08 -17.38
N GLY A 38 -5.63 6.61 -17.30
CA GLY A 38 -6.58 7.03 -16.26
C GLY A 38 -6.16 6.67 -14.84
N SER A 39 -5.41 5.57 -14.68
CA SER A 39 -4.87 5.10 -13.39
C SER A 39 -3.51 5.72 -13.04
N ARG A 40 -3.07 6.78 -13.73
CA ARG A 40 -1.72 7.34 -13.54
C ARG A 40 -1.42 7.77 -12.12
N TYR A 41 -2.42 8.29 -11.40
CA TYR A 41 -2.22 8.83 -10.06
C TYR A 41 -2.00 7.73 -9.03
N ASP A 42 -2.74 6.64 -9.13
CA ASP A 42 -2.59 5.47 -8.24
C ASP A 42 -1.22 4.83 -8.43
N VAL A 43 -0.78 4.69 -9.68
CA VAL A 43 0.51 4.10 -10.04
C VAL A 43 1.67 4.99 -9.59
N ILE A 44 1.55 6.32 -9.73
CA ILE A 44 2.52 7.28 -9.22
C ILE A 44 2.55 7.22 -7.68
N GLU A 45 1.40 7.08 -7.03
CA GLU A 45 1.32 6.96 -5.58
C GLU A 45 2.10 5.74 -5.07
N ASP A 46 1.84 4.57 -5.67
CA ASP A 46 2.53 3.34 -5.33
C ASP A 46 4.03 3.40 -5.63
N PHE A 47 4.41 3.98 -6.77
CA PHE A 47 5.81 4.21 -7.13
C PHE A 47 6.54 5.05 -6.08
N VAL A 48 5.92 6.15 -5.67
CA VAL A 48 6.50 7.08 -4.71
C VAL A 48 6.55 6.48 -3.30
N ARG A 49 5.50 5.76 -2.86
CA ARG A 49 5.49 5.04 -1.58
C ARG A 49 6.58 3.97 -1.50
N THR A 50 6.83 3.27 -2.60
CA THR A 50 7.86 2.23 -2.69
C THR A 50 9.27 2.79 -2.62
N HIS A 51 9.53 3.90 -3.32
CA HIS A 51 10.88 4.48 -3.38
C HIS A 51 11.19 5.52 -2.30
N TYR A 52 10.17 6.13 -1.70
CA TYR A 52 10.29 7.18 -0.69
C TYR A 52 9.29 6.94 0.45
N PRO A 53 9.51 5.89 1.27
CA PRO A 53 8.60 5.54 2.35
C PRO A 53 8.47 6.66 3.38
N GLY A 54 7.23 6.94 3.80
CA GLY A 54 6.92 7.98 4.79
C GLY A 54 6.87 9.41 4.24
N MET A 55 7.08 9.61 2.93
CA MET A 55 6.92 10.93 2.32
C MET A 55 5.44 11.31 2.20
N LYS A 56 5.08 12.53 2.60
CA LYS A 56 3.75 13.11 2.36
C LYS A 56 3.74 13.84 1.03
N PHE A 57 2.81 13.52 0.14
CA PHE A 57 2.72 14.13 -1.17
C PHE A 57 1.30 14.08 -1.73
N ASN A 58 1.05 14.87 -2.77
CA ASN A 58 -0.16 14.80 -3.58
C ASN A 58 0.21 14.22 -4.95
N PRO A 59 -0.34 13.06 -5.37
CA PRO A 59 -0.03 12.44 -6.66
C PRO A 59 -0.28 13.36 -7.86
N LYS A 60 -1.17 14.36 -7.74
CA LYS A 60 -1.45 15.34 -8.80
C LYS A 60 -0.29 16.31 -9.08
N ASN A 61 0.64 16.45 -8.13
CA ASN A 61 1.83 17.32 -8.26
C ASN A 61 3.02 16.59 -8.90
N PHE A 62 2.81 15.34 -9.33
CA PHE A 62 3.82 14.52 -9.96
C PHE A 62 3.49 14.35 -11.44
N SER A 63 4.54 14.32 -12.25
CA SER A 63 4.48 14.05 -13.69
C SER A 63 5.32 12.83 -14.00
N ALA A 64 4.83 11.98 -14.89
CA ALA A 64 5.57 10.85 -15.41
C ALA A 64 5.78 11.03 -16.91
N ASN A 65 7.02 10.87 -17.37
CA ASN A 65 7.37 10.84 -18.78
C ASN A 65 7.80 9.42 -19.15
N VAL A 66 7.16 8.84 -20.16
CA VAL A 66 7.40 7.48 -20.63
C VAL A 66 8.02 7.53 -22.01
N ILE A 67 9.25 7.02 -22.12
CA ILE A 67 9.98 6.89 -23.37
C ILE A 67 10.09 5.39 -23.71
N TYR A 68 9.40 4.96 -24.74
CA TYR A 68 9.49 3.57 -25.22
C TYR A 68 10.80 3.41 -26.00
N ASN A 69 11.64 2.44 -25.61
CA ASN A 69 12.79 2.08 -26.42
C ASN A 69 12.27 1.28 -27.60
N VAL A 70 12.14 1.92 -28.75
CA VAL A 70 11.95 1.21 -30.01
C VAL A 70 13.30 0.56 -30.32
N SER A 71 13.38 -0.76 -30.24
CA SER A 71 14.46 -1.51 -30.89
C SER A 71 14.39 -1.14 -32.37
N SER A 72 15.27 -0.27 -32.83
CA SER A 72 15.37 0.12 -34.22
C SER A 72 15.93 -1.04 -35.04
N ASN A 73 15.02 -1.95 -35.38
CA ASN A 73 14.99 -2.66 -36.65
C ASN A 73 13.52 -2.62 -37.04
N ASP A 74 13.12 -1.51 -37.65
CA ASP A 74 12.05 -1.46 -38.63
C ASP A 74 12.04 -0.05 -39.25
N ASN A 75 12.59 0.02 -40.46
CA ASN A 75 12.30 1.08 -41.40
C ASN A 75 10.81 0.97 -41.75
N THR A 76 9.97 1.79 -41.15
CA THR A 76 8.75 2.28 -41.81
C THR A 76 8.32 3.56 -41.13
N SER A 77 8.69 4.67 -41.78
CA SER A 77 8.05 5.95 -41.57
C SER A 77 6.56 5.82 -41.89
N ASN A 78 5.69 6.12 -40.92
CA ASN A 78 4.44 6.78 -41.26
C ASN A 78 4.10 7.84 -40.21
N LYS A 79 4.23 9.09 -40.66
CA LYS A 79 3.73 10.29 -40.01
C LYS A 79 2.21 10.32 -40.19
N GLY A 80 1.46 10.67 -39.14
CA GLY A 80 0.06 11.06 -39.31
C GLY A 80 -0.83 10.80 -38.10
N SER A 81 -0.76 11.71 -37.13
CA SER A 81 -1.82 11.96 -36.14
C SER A 81 -3.10 12.41 -36.87
N PHE A 82 -4.30 12.09 -36.32
CA PHE A 82 -5.28 13.09 -35.84
C PHE A 82 -6.73 12.53 -35.82
N LEU A 83 -7.23 12.30 -34.59
CA LEU A 83 -8.62 12.49 -34.09
C LEU A 83 -9.86 12.11 -34.93
N GLY A 84 -10.75 11.33 -34.30
CA GLY A 84 -12.21 11.41 -34.45
C GLY A 84 -12.91 10.04 -34.41
N ARG A 85 -13.41 9.58 -33.26
CA ARG A 85 -14.86 9.33 -32.99
C ARG A 85 -15.70 9.19 -34.28
N ILE A 86 -16.52 8.15 -34.45
CA ILE A 86 -17.86 8.02 -33.85
C ILE A 86 -18.40 6.63 -34.22
N PHE A 87 -19.11 5.98 -33.29
CA PHE A 87 -19.99 4.83 -33.51
C PHE A 87 -20.97 5.07 -34.68
N GLY A 88 -21.07 4.14 -35.62
CA GLY A 88 -22.09 4.20 -36.67
C GLY A 88 -22.15 2.90 -37.46
N SER A 89 -23.23 2.16 -37.24
CA SER A 89 -23.57 0.90 -37.91
C SER A 89 -23.83 1.06 -39.41
N ASN A 90 -23.78 -0.12 -40.05
CA ASN A 90 -24.48 -0.54 -41.27
C ASN A 90 -23.81 -0.32 -42.64
N ASN A 91 -23.64 -1.48 -43.29
CA ASN A 91 -24.04 -1.81 -44.65
C ASN A 91 -23.21 -1.28 -45.84
N ASP A 92 -23.01 -2.26 -46.74
CA ASP A 92 -22.87 -2.16 -48.18
C ASP A 92 -21.57 -1.54 -48.71
N GLU A 93 -20.67 -2.41 -49.15
CA GLU A 93 -20.09 -2.44 -50.52
C GLU A 93 -18.89 -3.41 -50.52
N GLU A 94 -19.16 -4.67 -50.84
CA GLU A 94 -18.15 -5.61 -51.32
C GLU A 94 -17.79 -5.18 -52.75
N GLU A 95 -16.65 -4.52 -52.95
CA GLU A 95 -16.06 -4.33 -54.27
C GLU A 95 -15.57 -5.68 -54.83
N GLU A 96 -16.39 -6.27 -55.71
CA GLU A 96 -15.98 -7.28 -56.67
C GLU A 96 -14.86 -6.74 -57.58
N ILE A 97 -13.62 -7.15 -57.32
CA ILE A 97 -12.55 -7.10 -58.32
C ILE A 97 -12.64 -8.41 -59.13
N GLU A 98 -13.42 -8.38 -60.21
CA GLU A 98 -13.41 -9.42 -61.25
C GLU A 98 -12.07 -9.41 -61.99
N GLU A 99 -11.07 -10.14 -61.48
CA GLU A 99 -9.89 -10.48 -62.26
C GLU A 99 -10.25 -11.59 -63.25
N ARG A 100 -10.60 -11.20 -64.49
CA ARG A 100 -10.78 -12.11 -65.63
C ARG A 100 -9.46 -12.82 -65.99
N VAL A 101 -9.13 -13.86 -65.25
CA VAL A 101 -8.17 -14.87 -65.68
C VAL A 101 -8.88 -15.80 -66.68
N THR A 102 -8.55 -15.65 -67.95
CA THR A 102 -8.93 -16.55 -69.05
C THR A 102 -8.44 -17.96 -68.73
N LYS A 103 -9.35 -18.80 -68.23
CA LYS A 103 -9.08 -20.23 -67.97
C LYS A 103 -8.68 -20.91 -69.29
N PRO A 104 -7.49 -21.53 -69.39
CA PRO A 104 -7.18 -22.38 -70.52
C PRO A 104 -8.15 -23.56 -70.54
N LYS A 105 -8.68 -23.84 -71.73
CA LYS A 105 -9.64 -24.91 -71.99
C LYS A 105 -8.89 -26.26 -71.89
N VAL A 106 -8.76 -26.79 -70.67
CA VAL A 106 -8.14 -28.09 -70.42
C VAL A 106 -9.10 -29.17 -70.91
N GLU A 107 -8.70 -29.89 -71.96
CA GLU A 107 -9.36 -31.11 -72.41
C GLU A 107 -9.43 -32.12 -71.26
N LYS A 108 -10.65 -32.57 -70.94
CA LYS A 108 -10.91 -33.60 -69.93
C LYS A 108 -10.35 -34.94 -70.41
N THR A 109 -9.08 -35.19 -70.14
CA THR A 109 -8.51 -36.53 -70.21
C THR A 109 -9.25 -37.41 -69.19
N LYS A 110 -9.88 -38.49 -69.68
CA LYS A 110 -10.57 -39.45 -68.82
C LYS A 110 -9.52 -40.16 -67.96
N LEU A 111 -9.47 -39.83 -66.66
CA LEU A 111 -8.62 -40.55 -65.72
C LEU A 111 -8.96 -42.05 -65.72
N THR A 112 -7.93 -42.88 -65.70
CA THR A 112 -8.06 -44.33 -65.54
C THR A 112 -8.60 -44.66 -64.14
N GLU A 113 -9.20 -45.84 -63.98
CA GLU A 113 -9.78 -46.23 -62.68
C GLU A 113 -8.74 -46.26 -61.56
N GLU A 114 -7.52 -46.72 -61.86
CA GLU A 114 -6.38 -46.73 -60.92
C GLU A 114 -6.03 -45.32 -60.40
N GLN A 115 -6.05 -44.30 -61.28
CA GLN A 115 -5.77 -42.93 -60.88
C GLN A 115 -6.87 -42.34 -59.98
N LYS A 116 -8.13 -42.76 -60.18
CA LYS A 116 -9.25 -42.35 -59.31
C LYS A 116 -9.15 -42.99 -57.93
N GLU A 117 -8.70 -44.24 -57.86
CA GLU A 117 -8.50 -44.95 -56.60
C GLU A 117 -7.34 -44.35 -55.78
N LEU A 118 -6.22 -44.05 -56.43
CA LEU A 118 -5.09 -43.32 -55.81
C LEU A 118 -5.51 -41.95 -55.27
N LEU A 119 -6.37 -41.22 -56.00
CA LEU A 119 -6.88 -39.93 -55.56
C LEU A 119 -7.73 -40.06 -54.28
N ARG A 120 -8.60 -41.08 -54.22
CA ARG A 120 -9.40 -41.35 -53.01
C ARG A 120 -8.54 -41.68 -51.80
N PHE A 121 -7.50 -42.50 -51.99
CA PHE A 121 -6.57 -42.83 -50.91
C PHE A 121 -5.86 -41.60 -50.36
N ARG A 122 -5.41 -40.70 -51.23
CA ARG A 122 -4.78 -39.43 -50.84
C ARG A 122 -5.75 -38.51 -50.10
N ASP A 123 -7.00 -38.38 -50.58
CA ASP A 123 -8.02 -37.58 -49.90
C ASP A 123 -8.35 -38.14 -48.50
N GLU A 124 -8.37 -39.46 -48.34
CA GLU A 124 -8.56 -40.10 -47.03
C GLU A 124 -7.37 -39.88 -46.10
N GLU A 125 -6.15 -39.96 -46.61
CA GLU A 125 -4.93 -39.69 -45.85
C GLU A 125 -4.86 -38.23 -45.39
N ASP A 126 -5.17 -37.27 -46.29
CA ASP A 126 -5.22 -35.85 -45.97
C ASP A 126 -6.28 -35.55 -44.90
N LYS A 127 -7.46 -36.20 -44.97
CA LYS A 127 -8.49 -36.10 -43.93
C LYS A 127 -8.02 -36.64 -42.59
N ARG A 128 -7.30 -37.77 -42.57
CA ARG A 128 -6.71 -38.34 -41.33
C ARG A 128 -5.66 -37.40 -40.75
N GLN A 129 -4.80 -36.82 -41.59
CA GLN A 129 -3.78 -35.86 -41.16
C GLN A 129 -4.40 -34.58 -40.62
N ALA A 130 -5.44 -34.04 -41.26
CA ALA A 130 -6.18 -32.88 -40.76
C ALA A 130 -6.80 -33.16 -39.38
N LYS A 131 -7.45 -34.32 -39.22
CA LYS A 131 -8.03 -34.73 -37.94
C LYS A 131 -6.98 -34.87 -36.83
N LEU A 132 -5.82 -35.46 -37.14
CA LEU A 132 -4.71 -35.59 -36.19
C LEU A 132 -4.18 -34.21 -35.76
N LYS A 133 -4.03 -33.26 -36.70
CA LYS A 133 -3.61 -31.89 -36.39
C LYS A 133 -4.62 -31.15 -35.53
N ASP A 134 -5.91 -31.31 -35.79
CA ASP A 134 -6.97 -30.71 -34.96
C ASP A 134 -6.97 -31.28 -33.54
N GLU A 135 -6.83 -32.60 -33.40
CA GLU A 135 -6.71 -33.26 -32.10
C GLU A 135 -5.46 -32.81 -31.33
N GLU A 136 -4.32 -32.68 -32.02
CA GLU A 136 -3.07 -32.18 -31.43
C GLU A 136 -3.21 -30.72 -30.97
N TYR A 137 -3.84 -29.88 -31.80
CA TYR A 137 -4.13 -28.49 -31.46
C TYR A 137 -5.03 -28.36 -30.23
N GLN A 138 -6.10 -29.16 -30.15
CA GLN A 138 -6.98 -29.20 -28.99
C GLN A 138 -6.25 -29.66 -27.72
N ARG A 139 -5.40 -30.68 -27.81
CA ARG A 139 -4.56 -31.13 -26.67
C ARG A 139 -3.60 -30.04 -26.21
N ALA A 140 -2.95 -29.35 -27.14
CA ALA A 140 -2.03 -28.26 -26.81
C ALA A 140 -2.73 -27.10 -26.09
N ASN A 141 -3.94 -26.72 -26.54
CA ASN A 141 -4.73 -25.69 -25.88
C ASN A 141 -5.18 -26.10 -24.47
N LYS A 142 -5.62 -27.34 -24.30
CA LYS A 142 -6.00 -27.87 -22.99
C LYS A 142 -4.83 -27.86 -22.00
N ILE A 143 -3.64 -28.27 -22.44
CA ILE A 143 -2.42 -28.23 -21.60
C ILE A 143 -2.10 -26.80 -21.17
N LYS A 144 -2.19 -25.82 -22.09
CA LYS A 144 -1.94 -24.41 -21.76
C LYS A 144 -2.95 -23.86 -20.75
N GLU A 145 -4.22 -24.23 -20.89
CA GLU A 145 -5.28 -23.83 -19.96
C GLU A 145 -5.06 -24.45 -18.56
N ASP A 146 -4.73 -25.74 -18.50
CA ASP A 146 -4.42 -26.44 -17.24
C ASP A 146 -3.19 -25.84 -16.55
N GLU A 147 -2.15 -25.49 -17.32
CA GLU A 147 -0.94 -24.84 -16.79
C GLU A 147 -1.23 -23.43 -16.27
N PHE A 148 -2.01 -22.64 -17.01
CA PHE A 148 -2.47 -21.32 -16.57
C PHE A 148 -3.25 -21.40 -15.26
N ASN A 149 -4.22 -22.31 -15.17
CA ASN A 149 -5.02 -22.52 -13.97
C ASN A 149 -4.17 -22.96 -12.78
N ARG A 150 -3.16 -23.82 -13.01
CA ARG A 150 -2.21 -24.25 -11.98
C ARG A 150 -1.37 -23.09 -11.46
N GLN A 151 -0.83 -22.26 -12.35
CA GLN A 151 -0.06 -21.07 -11.95
C GLN A 151 -0.91 -20.06 -11.18
N HIS A 152 -2.13 -19.79 -11.67
CA HIS A 152 -3.05 -18.89 -10.98
C HIS A 152 -3.38 -19.37 -9.57
N LYS A 153 -3.61 -20.68 -9.38
CA LYS A 153 -3.87 -21.27 -8.06
C LYS A 153 -2.66 -21.13 -7.13
N LEU A 154 -1.45 -21.41 -7.61
CA LEU A 154 -0.22 -21.24 -6.82
C LEU A 154 -0.03 -19.79 -6.36
N ASN A 155 -0.22 -18.83 -7.26
CA ASN A 155 -0.12 -17.42 -6.93
C ASN A 155 -1.15 -17.00 -5.87
N LEU A 156 -2.37 -17.52 -5.95
CA LEU A 156 -3.42 -17.25 -4.96
C LEU A 156 -3.06 -17.82 -3.58
N ASP A 157 -2.53 -19.04 -3.53
CA ASP A 157 -2.10 -19.68 -2.28
C ASP A 157 -0.92 -18.94 -1.63
N GLU A 158 0.03 -18.46 -2.43
CA GLU A 158 1.14 -17.62 -1.95
C GLU A 158 0.65 -16.30 -1.37
N LEU A 159 -0.30 -15.64 -2.05
CA LEU A 159 -0.85 -14.36 -1.62
C LEU A 159 -1.63 -14.51 -0.30
N ASN A 160 -2.41 -15.58 -0.16
CA ASN A 160 -3.10 -15.92 1.09
C ASN A 160 -2.12 -16.18 2.24
N LYS A 161 -1.01 -16.88 1.97
CA LYS A 161 0.03 -17.15 2.96
C LYS A 161 0.71 -15.86 3.42
N ILE A 162 1.00 -14.93 2.52
CA ILE A 162 1.57 -13.62 2.86
C ILE A 162 0.60 -12.81 3.73
N GLU A 163 -0.69 -12.82 3.40
CA GLU A 163 -1.70 -12.07 4.16
C GLU A 163 -1.89 -12.63 5.57
N GLN A 164 -1.95 -13.96 5.73
CA GLN A 164 -1.97 -14.60 7.04
C GLN A 164 -0.74 -14.23 7.88
N GLN A 165 0.45 -14.18 7.28
CA GLN A 165 1.66 -13.74 7.98
C GLN A 165 1.59 -12.28 8.42
N ARG A 166 0.96 -11.40 7.63
CA ARG A 166 0.76 -9.99 8.02
C ARG A 166 -0.17 -9.87 9.21
N ILE A 167 -1.31 -10.56 9.18
CA ILE A 167 -2.28 -10.59 10.27
C ILE A 167 -1.64 -11.11 11.56
N ASN A 168 -0.86 -12.20 11.49
CA ASN A 168 -0.16 -12.76 12.64
C ASN A 168 0.86 -11.76 13.21
N LYS A 169 1.67 -11.11 12.37
CA LYS A 169 2.61 -10.08 12.83
C LYS A 169 1.93 -8.87 13.46
N GLU A 170 0.78 -8.47 12.93
CA GLU A 170 0.01 -7.35 13.49
C GLU A 170 -0.61 -7.70 14.85
N THR A 171 -1.20 -8.90 14.97
CA THR A 171 -1.76 -9.39 16.24
C THR A 171 -0.68 -9.53 17.32
N GLU A 172 0.50 -10.07 16.99
CA GLU A 172 1.65 -10.13 17.91
C GLU A 172 2.10 -8.74 18.39
N ARG A 173 2.18 -7.76 17.47
CA ARG A 173 2.52 -6.37 17.84
C ARG A 173 1.48 -5.76 18.76
N ASN A 174 0.20 -6.03 18.52
CA ASN A 174 -0.88 -5.51 19.34
C ASN A 174 -0.91 -6.16 20.73
N LEU A 175 -0.66 -7.47 20.83
CA LEU A 175 -0.48 -8.18 22.10
C LEU A 175 0.70 -7.62 22.90
N LEU A 176 1.86 -7.40 22.25
CA LEU A 176 3.02 -6.81 22.91
C LEU A 176 2.74 -5.40 23.43
N LYS A 177 2.02 -4.58 22.67
CA LYS A 177 1.57 -3.24 23.12
C LYS A 177 0.67 -3.36 24.35
N SER A 178 -0.33 -4.24 24.32
CA SER A 178 -1.27 -4.45 25.41
C SER A 178 -0.59 -4.96 26.69
N ASN A 179 0.34 -5.92 26.58
CA ASN A 179 1.10 -6.43 27.72
C ASN A 179 1.99 -5.35 28.35
N ASN A 180 2.62 -4.51 27.52
CA ASN A 180 3.39 -3.36 28.02
C ASN A 180 2.51 -2.33 28.74
N GLU A 181 1.29 -2.09 28.25
CA GLU A 181 0.32 -1.24 28.94
C GLU A 181 -0.13 -1.84 30.28
N LEU A 182 -0.46 -3.14 30.32
CA LEU A 182 -0.86 -3.83 31.55
C LEU A 182 0.24 -3.78 32.61
N SER A 183 1.49 -4.10 32.24
CA SER A 183 2.63 -4.02 33.16
C SER A 183 2.86 -2.59 33.68
N ARG A 184 2.64 -1.56 32.86
CA ARG A 184 2.65 -0.16 33.31
C ARG A 184 1.53 0.14 34.30
N ILE A 185 0.31 -0.36 34.04
CA ILE A 185 -0.85 -0.17 34.93
C ILE A 185 -0.63 -0.86 36.28
N GLU A 186 -0.12 -2.09 36.28
CA GLU A 186 0.22 -2.83 37.50
C GLU A 186 1.28 -2.09 38.32
N LYS A 187 2.35 -1.60 37.68
CA LYS A 187 3.38 -0.79 38.33
C LYS A 187 2.83 0.53 38.90
N ILE A 188 1.88 1.16 38.22
CA ILE A 188 1.19 2.33 38.76
C ILE A 188 0.33 1.93 39.95
N ASN A 189 -0.35 0.78 39.89
CA ASN A 189 -1.22 0.28 40.95
C ASN A 189 -0.44 -0.14 42.21
N SER A 190 0.77 -0.67 42.09
CA SER A 190 1.63 -0.95 43.25
C SER A 190 2.14 0.31 43.94
N LEU A 191 2.20 1.45 43.23
CA LEU A 191 2.53 2.75 43.84
C LEU A 191 1.33 3.37 44.60
N ILE A 192 0.19 2.65 44.72
CA ILE A 192 -1.08 3.18 45.26
C ILE A 192 -1.35 2.81 46.73
N ASP A 193 -0.49 2.06 47.41
CA ASP A 193 -0.77 1.69 48.80
C ASP A 193 -0.42 2.83 49.77
N PHE A 194 -1.38 3.73 50.00
CA PHE A 194 -1.24 5.02 50.71
C PHE A 194 -1.68 5.01 52.18
N HIS A 195 -2.29 3.92 52.65
CA HIS A 195 -2.97 3.93 53.94
C HIS A 195 -2.03 3.98 55.15
N ASN A 196 -0.73 3.70 54.95
CA ASN A 196 0.20 3.49 56.07
C ASN A 196 1.37 4.51 56.16
N LEU A 197 1.39 5.55 55.31
CA LEU A 197 2.46 6.56 55.37
C LEU A 197 2.22 7.54 56.52
N ASN A 198 3.02 7.43 57.58
CA ASN A 198 2.88 8.24 58.80
C ASN A 198 4.12 9.11 59.08
N SER A 199 5.28 8.77 58.52
CA SER A 199 6.50 9.58 58.67
C SER A 199 6.66 10.62 57.56
N ALA A 200 7.12 11.82 57.91
CA ALA A 200 7.45 12.85 56.92
C ALA A 200 8.42 12.33 55.85
N GLN A 201 9.43 11.56 56.25
CA GLN A 201 10.47 11.06 55.34
C GLN A 201 9.90 10.04 54.33
N GLU A 202 8.99 9.18 54.76
CA GLU A 202 8.29 8.23 53.89
C GLU A 202 7.40 8.98 52.87
N ILE A 203 6.71 10.03 53.32
CA ILE A 203 5.89 10.87 52.45
C ILE A 203 6.76 11.60 51.41
N GLU A 204 7.93 12.11 51.80
CA GLU A 204 8.87 12.78 50.89
C GLU A 204 9.41 11.81 49.82
N THR A 205 9.90 10.64 50.21
CA THR A 205 10.36 9.61 49.26
C THR A 205 9.24 9.20 48.30
N HIS A 206 8.01 9.08 48.82
CA HIS A 206 6.87 8.76 47.97
C HIS A 206 6.53 9.88 46.98
N LEU A 207 6.61 11.15 47.39
CA LEU A 207 6.43 12.29 46.49
C LEU A 207 7.50 12.34 45.40
N GLU A 208 8.76 12.03 45.71
CA GLU A 208 9.83 11.92 44.71
C GLU A 208 9.55 10.82 43.68
N ASN A 209 9.15 9.63 44.14
CA ASN A 209 8.79 8.52 43.25
C ASN A 209 7.60 8.88 42.36
N LEU A 210 6.61 9.62 42.87
CA LEU A 210 5.51 10.15 42.09
C LEU A 210 5.97 11.19 41.06
N LEU A 211 6.90 12.10 41.41
CA LEU A 211 7.48 13.06 40.44
C LEU A 211 8.21 12.36 39.31
N ILE A 212 9.03 11.36 39.62
CA ILE A 212 9.75 10.57 38.63
C ILE A 212 8.76 9.87 37.71
N SER A 213 7.71 9.27 38.28
CA SER A 213 6.67 8.59 37.51
C SER A 213 5.93 9.57 36.59
N ILE A 214 5.44 10.70 37.12
CA ILE A 214 4.71 11.71 36.35
C ILE A 214 5.59 12.35 35.27
N SER A 215 6.89 12.56 35.53
CA SER A 215 7.81 13.15 34.54
C SER A 215 8.25 12.16 33.46
N GLY A 216 8.32 10.86 33.78
CA GLY A 216 8.57 9.79 32.82
C GLY A 216 7.39 9.49 31.88
N PHE A 217 6.17 9.90 32.22
CA PHE A 217 5.02 9.84 31.31
C PHE A 217 5.16 10.91 30.22
N SER A 218 5.73 10.49 29.09
CA SER A 218 5.55 11.21 27.83
C SER A 218 4.08 11.09 27.45
N LEU A 219 3.35 12.20 27.44
CA LEU A 219 1.97 12.29 26.96
C LEU A 219 1.96 11.93 25.47
N SER A 220 1.92 10.64 25.14
CA SER A 220 1.67 10.21 23.78
C SER A 220 0.23 10.58 23.46
N LYS A 221 -0.02 11.08 22.25
CA LYS A 221 -1.36 11.58 21.86
C LYS A 221 -2.40 10.46 21.74
N GLU A 222 -1.97 9.21 21.78
CA GLU A 222 -2.73 8.09 21.22
C GLU A 222 -3.62 7.38 22.26
N HIS A 223 -3.35 7.55 23.56
CA HIS A 223 -4.06 6.78 24.58
C HIS A 223 -4.88 7.67 25.52
N LYS A 224 -6.22 7.68 25.34
CA LYS A 224 -7.18 8.28 26.29
C LYS A 224 -6.95 7.78 27.73
N ASN A 225 -6.43 6.56 27.89
CA ASN A 225 -6.11 5.97 29.18
C ASN A 225 -4.92 6.65 29.87
N GLU A 226 -3.87 7.07 29.16
CA GLU A 226 -2.70 7.76 29.75
C GLU A 226 -3.10 9.08 30.43
N ASN A 227 -4.12 9.76 29.88
CA ASN A 227 -4.67 10.98 30.45
C ASN A 227 -5.38 10.73 31.79
N PHE A 228 -6.11 9.62 31.91
CA PHE A 228 -6.79 9.22 33.14
C PHE A 228 -5.79 8.84 34.24
N TYR A 229 -4.75 8.08 33.88
CA TYR A 229 -3.70 7.70 34.83
C TYR A 229 -2.90 8.90 35.34
N ASN A 230 -2.51 9.83 34.46
CA ASN A 230 -1.84 11.05 34.88
C ASN A 230 -2.70 11.90 35.82
N ASP A 231 -4.00 12.05 35.54
CA ASP A 231 -4.89 12.81 36.42
C ASP A 231 -5.03 12.11 37.80
N LYS A 232 -5.08 10.77 37.84
CA LYS A 232 -5.06 9.98 39.10
C LYS A 232 -3.76 10.17 39.89
N MET A 233 -2.60 10.18 39.22
CA MET A 233 -1.29 10.38 39.85
C MET A 233 -1.13 11.81 40.38
N ILE A 234 -1.57 12.82 39.63
CA ILE A 234 -1.56 14.23 40.07
C ILE A 234 -2.46 14.42 41.30
N ASN A 235 -3.65 13.82 41.31
CA ASN A 235 -4.54 13.88 42.48
C ASN A 235 -3.91 13.24 43.72
N LYS A 236 -3.16 12.16 43.55
CA LYS A 236 -2.45 11.50 44.66
C LYS A 236 -1.27 12.31 45.15
N TYR A 237 -0.50 12.87 44.24
CA TYR A 237 0.55 13.81 44.59
C TYR A 237 -0.01 14.94 45.45
N LYS A 238 -1.17 15.49 45.08
CA LYS A 238 -1.88 16.49 45.89
C LYS A 238 -2.20 15.97 47.30
N ILE A 239 -2.76 14.77 47.43
CA ILE A 239 -3.10 14.18 48.74
C ILE A 239 -1.84 14.01 49.61
N CYS A 240 -0.76 13.45 49.07
CA CYS A 240 0.52 13.30 49.80
C CYS A 240 1.11 14.66 50.19
N LEU A 241 0.98 15.66 49.32
CA LEU A 241 1.43 17.02 49.62
C LEU A 241 0.64 17.64 50.77
N GLU A 242 -0.68 17.44 50.84
CA GLU A 242 -1.49 17.90 51.98
C GLU A 242 -1.10 17.18 53.28
N LYS A 243 -0.84 15.87 53.24
CA LYS A 243 -0.30 15.14 54.41
C LYS A 243 1.06 15.68 54.83
N LEU A 244 1.96 15.92 53.88
CA LEU A 244 3.30 16.47 54.17
C LEU A 244 3.21 17.84 54.83
N LYS A 245 2.26 18.70 54.44
CA LYS A 245 2.06 20.01 55.10
C LYS A 245 1.76 19.89 56.59
N VAL A 246 1.10 18.83 57.01
CA VAL A 246 0.72 18.60 58.42
C VAL A 246 1.92 18.08 59.22
N VAL A 247 2.74 17.22 58.63
CA VAL A 247 3.79 16.48 59.35
C VAL A 247 5.19 17.09 59.17
N SER A 248 5.42 17.87 58.11
CA SER A 248 6.76 18.36 57.77
C SER A 248 7.22 19.50 58.67
N GLN A 249 8.43 19.35 59.19
CA GLN A 249 9.15 20.41 59.91
C GLN A 249 10.08 21.22 58.98
N ASN A 250 10.21 20.83 57.71
CA ASN A 250 11.14 21.44 56.75
C ASN A 250 10.39 22.30 55.71
N PRO A 251 10.34 23.63 55.89
CA PRO A 251 9.58 24.52 55.01
C PRO A 251 10.18 24.61 53.60
N GLU A 252 11.48 24.45 53.43
CA GLU A 252 12.14 24.54 52.11
C GLU A 252 11.81 23.31 51.26
N ARG A 253 11.79 22.12 51.87
CA ARG A 253 11.40 20.90 51.16
C ARG A 253 9.93 20.92 50.75
N LEU A 254 9.07 21.43 51.63
CA LEU A 254 7.66 21.62 51.31
C LEU A 254 7.45 22.62 50.16
N LYS A 255 8.18 23.77 50.15
CA LYS A 255 8.15 24.73 49.04
C LYS A 255 8.55 24.10 47.71
N TYR A 256 9.58 23.24 47.71
CA TYR A 256 10.02 22.50 46.52
C TYR A 256 8.88 21.65 45.94
N PHE A 257 8.26 20.79 46.75
CA PHE A 257 7.20 19.90 46.26
C PHE A 257 5.93 20.67 45.81
N ILE A 258 5.61 21.80 46.44
CA ILE A 258 4.53 22.70 46.00
C ILE A 258 4.85 23.31 44.63
N LYS A 259 6.09 23.76 44.42
CA LYS A 259 6.53 24.34 43.15
C LYS A 259 6.43 23.33 42.02
N GLU A 260 6.92 22.10 42.23
CA GLU A 260 6.84 21.03 41.23
C GLU A 260 5.39 20.62 40.92
N TYR A 261 4.52 20.55 41.93
CA TYR A 261 3.09 20.31 41.72
C TYR A 261 2.45 21.35 40.79
N LYS A 262 2.71 22.64 41.05
CA LYS A 262 2.18 23.74 40.22
C LYS A 262 2.68 23.63 38.78
N LYS A 263 3.96 23.33 38.59
CA LYS A 263 4.56 23.12 37.26
C LYS A 263 3.89 21.99 36.50
N ILE A 264 3.70 20.84 37.14
CA ILE A 264 3.02 19.67 36.56
C ILE A 264 1.57 20.01 36.18
N ARG A 265 0.82 20.63 37.11
CA ARG A 265 -0.57 21.02 36.88
C ARG A 265 -0.70 22.01 35.73
N ASN A 266 0.15 23.03 35.66
CA ASN A 266 0.13 24.02 34.59
C ASN A 266 0.44 23.39 33.23
N LYS A 267 1.47 22.54 33.16
CA LYS A 267 1.80 21.78 31.94
C LYS A 267 0.61 20.94 31.47
N ARG A 268 -0.12 20.32 32.40
CA ARG A 268 -1.32 19.52 32.11
C ARG A 268 -2.46 20.36 31.56
N VAL A 269 -2.75 21.51 32.15
CA VAL A 269 -3.79 22.43 31.69
C VAL A 269 -3.48 22.95 30.29
N LEU A 270 -2.24 23.39 30.04
CA LEU A 270 -1.79 23.81 28.72
C LEU A 270 -1.93 22.69 27.69
N GLY A 271 -1.57 21.46 28.05
CA GLY A 271 -1.76 20.29 27.19
C GLY A 271 -3.23 20.06 26.79
N LYS A 272 -4.18 20.20 27.74
CA LYS A 272 -5.63 20.09 27.46
C LYS A 272 -6.12 21.20 26.52
N ILE A 273 -5.69 22.45 26.73
CA ILE A 273 -6.04 23.59 25.88
C ILE A 273 -5.52 23.39 24.45
N ILE A 274 -4.26 22.99 24.29
CA ILE A 274 -3.66 22.72 22.96
C ILE A 274 -4.40 21.57 22.27
N GLY A 275 -4.75 20.52 23.00
CA GLY A 275 -5.52 19.40 22.47
C GLY A 275 -6.90 19.83 21.96
N PHE A 276 -7.59 20.69 22.72
CA PHE A 276 -8.89 21.25 22.35
C PHE A 276 -8.80 22.11 21.08
N ILE A 277 -7.85 23.04 21.01
CA ILE A 277 -7.64 23.88 19.80
C ILE A 277 -7.42 23.00 18.56
N LYS A 278 -6.58 21.96 18.66
CA LYS A 278 -6.33 21.04 17.54
C LYS A 278 -7.58 20.25 17.12
N SER A 279 -8.45 19.90 18.06
CA SER A 279 -9.71 19.21 17.73
C SER A 279 -10.70 20.13 17.00
N LEU A 280 -10.70 21.43 17.32
CA LEU A 280 -11.48 22.43 16.61
C LEU A 280 -10.95 22.63 15.17
N ASP A 281 -9.63 22.74 15.00
CA ASP A 281 -9.00 22.88 13.68
C ASP A 281 -9.30 21.68 12.77
N ALA A 282 -9.29 20.45 13.32
CA ALA A 282 -9.61 19.24 12.56
C ALA A 282 -11.09 19.17 12.14
N SER A 283 -11.99 19.73 12.96
CA SER A 283 -13.43 19.75 12.68
C SER A 283 -13.82 20.78 11.62
N ASN A 284 -13.01 21.84 11.45
CA ASN A 284 -13.22 22.88 10.44
C ASN A 284 -12.63 22.54 9.05
N GLN A 285 -11.96 21.40 8.90
CA GLN A 285 -11.38 20.92 7.64
C GLN A 285 -12.20 19.80 6.96
N GLN A 286 -13.33 19.40 7.54
CA GLN A 286 -14.33 18.50 6.95
C GLN A 286 -15.50 19.31 6.40
#